data_AF-A0AAW9R2J3-F1
#
_entry.id   AF-A0AAW9R2J3-F1
#
_cell.length_a   1.000
_cell.length_b   1.000
_cell.length_c   1.000
_cell.angle_alpha   90.00
_cell.angle_beta   90.00
_cell.angle_gamma   90.00
#
_symmetry.space_group_name_H-M   'P 1'
#
loop_
_entity.id
_entity.type
_entity.pdbx_description
1 polymer ?
#
loop_
_entity_poly.entity_id
_entity_poly.type
_entity_poly.pdbx_seq_one_letter_code
_entity_poly.pdbx_strand_id
1 'polypeptide(L)'
;MSRTDAPADPVSPTPGAALCAFAVAQLDRCLAQLARSGRAHHAGIHQARKSLRRTRAALALTDGRLGVRAERLDRRLKQECRSLSELRDAQAVLDTLARARATMPTAARRMLRTELDAVRSALQARRDALLAESLARDPEFESLRDRVIGCRIQLESLPWGRVGEADIKSALKRSARRVRRAADSARRSGESEELHRWRRRLRRVGQQLNALASAGLGQGDAMSPKPTQLDQLAWRQDLRVLLVAVSTLESIDPAQRHAVEAAVRAVANLSAAS
;
A
#
# COMPACT_ATOMS: atom_id res chain seq x y z
N MET A 1 -17.61 0.21 -59.79
CA MET A 1 -17.88 -0.63 -58.60
C MET A 1 -16.82 -0.30 -57.55
N SER A 2 -17.05 0.78 -56.81
CA SER A 2 -16.13 1.23 -55.75
C SER A 2 -16.35 0.39 -54.51
N ARG A 3 -15.31 -0.31 -54.05
CA ARG A 3 -15.34 -0.98 -52.75
C ARG A 3 -15.24 0.08 -51.67
N THR A 4 -16.32 0.21 -50.91
CA THR A 4 -16.35 0.97 -49.66
C THR A 4 -15.58 0.14 -48.63
N ASP A 5 -14.38 0.58 -48.26
CA ASP A 5 -13.66 0.04 -47.11
C ASP A 5 -14.48 0.37 -45.86
N ALA A 6 -14.99 -0.68 -45.20
CA ALA A 6 -15.63 -0.55 -43.90
C ALA A 6 -14.58 -0.08 -42.87
N PRO A 7 -14.91 0.85 -41.97
CA PRO A 7 -14.00 1.25 -40.91
C PRO A 7 -13.74 0.03 -40.01
N ALA A 8 -12.47 -0.37 -39.89
CA ALA A 8 -12.07 -1.45 -39.00
C ALA A 8 -12.56 -1.17 -37.58
N ASP A 9 -13.31 -2.11 -36.98
CA ASP A 9 -13.70 -2.05 -35.58
C ASP A 9 -12.47 -1.77 -34.71
N PRO A 10 -12.57 -0.94 -33.66
CA PRO A 10 -11.46 -0.67 -32.77
C PRO A 10 -11.00 -1.99 -32.13
N VAL A 11 -9.84 -2.49 -32.58
CA VAL A 11 -9.20 -3.71 -32.06
C VAL A 11 -9.04 -3.53 -30.55
N SER A 12 -9.82 -4.28 -29.78
CA SER A 12 -9.73 -4.23 -28.32
C SER A 12 -8.29 -4.57 -27.91
N PRO A 13 -7.67 -3.78 -27.01
CA PRO A 13 -6.29 -4.00 -26.63
C PRO A 13 -6.13 -5.41 -26.06
N THR A 14 -5.04 -6.09 -26.42
CA THR A 14 -4.74 -7.41 -25.86
C THR A 14 -4.67 -7.33 -24.33
N PRO A 15 -4.96 -8.42 -23.58
CA PRO A 15 -4.89 -8.40 -22.12
C PRO A 15 -3.53 -7.93 -21.58
N GLY A 16 -2.44 -8.33 -22.24
CA GLY A 16 -1.10 -7.83 -21.94
C GLY A 16 -0.94 -6.32 -22.16
N ALA A 17 -1.44 -5.79 -23.28
CA ALA A 17 -1.39 -4.36 -23.57
C ALA A 17 -2.22 -3.54 -22.57
N ALA A 18 -3.42 -4.00 -22.21
CA ALA A 18 -4.26 -3.35 -21.20
C ALA A 18 -3.61 -3.34 -19.80
N LEU A 19 -2.95 -4.43 -19.39
CA LEU A 19 -2.16 -4.47 -18.15
C LEU A 19 -0.94 -3.54 -18.20
N CYS A 20 -0.27 -3.43 -19.35
CA CYS A 20 0.82 -2.48 -19.56
C CYS A 20 0.33 -1.04 -19.34
N ALA A 21 -0.74 -0.65 -20.04
CA ALA A 21 -1.32 0.69 -19.95
C ALA A 21 -1.71 1.03 -18.50
N PHE A 22 -2.35 0.10 -17.78
CA PHE A 22 -2.63 0.28 -16.35
C PHE A 22 -1.35 0.49 -15.54
N ALA A 23 -0.34 -0.35 -15.73
CA ALA A 23 0.89 -0.32 -14.95
C ALA A 23 1.72 0.96 -15.20
N VAL A 24 1.73 1.45 -16.45
CA VAL A 24 2.31 2.74 -16.85
C VAL A 24 1.57 3.89 -16.18
N ALA A 25 0.23 3.92 -16.27
CA ALA A 25 -0.58 4.96 -15.63
C ALA A 25 -0.37 5.00 -14.10
N GLN A 26 -0.10 3.86 -13.45
CA GLN A 26 0.27 3.85 -12.04
C GLN A 26 1.63 4.51 -11.80
N LEU A 27 2.64 4.28 -12.64
CA LEU A 27 3.95 4.95 -12.51
C LEU A 27 3.87 6.45 -12.80
N ASP A 28 3.05 6.87 -13.77
CA ASP A 28 2.77 8.29 -14.01
C ASP A 28 2.10 8.94 -12.81
N ARG A 29 1.10 8.26 -12.23
CA ARG A 29 0.49 8.68 -10.97
C ARG A 29 1.52 8.72 -9.84
N CYS A 30 2.47 7.79 -9.78
CA CYS A 30 3.52 7.81 -8.76
C CYS A 30 4.34 9.08 -8.86
N LEU A 31 4.80 9.43 -10.06
CA LEU A 31 5.59 10.65 -10.32
C LEU A 31 4.81 11.91 -9.95
N ALA A 32 3.55 12.02 -10.38
CA ALA A 32 2.69 13.15 -10.02
C ALA A 32 2.45 13.28 -8.51
N GLN A 33 2.41 12.17 -7.78
CA GLN A 33 2.21 12.19 -6.33
C GLN A 33 3.51 12.49 -5.55
N LEU A 34 4.67 12.13 -6.09
CA LEU A 34 5.97 12.50 -5.53
C LEU A 34 6.25 14.00 -5.71
N ALA A 35 5.79 14.60 -6.80
CA ALA A 35 5.92 16.04 -7.08
C ALA A 35 4.98 16.93 -6.24
N ARG A 36 4.23 16.36 -5.27
CA ARG A 36 3.38 17.16 -4.38
C ARG A 36 4.23 17.77 -3.28
N SER A 37 3.96 19.03 -2.96
CA SER A 37 4.73 19.81 -1.99
C SER A 37 3.95 20.18 -0.71
N GLY A 38 4.68 20.68 0.28
CA GLY A 38 4.13 21.21 1.53
C GLY A 38 3.27 20.20 2.30
N ARG A 39 2.10 20.63 2.79
CA ARG A 39 1.18 19.77 3.57
C ARG A 39 0.70 18.53 2.78
N ALA A 40 0.84 18.55 1.46
CA ALA A 40 0.42 17.46 0.60
C ALA A 40 1.46 16.34 0.43
N HIS A 41 2.70 16.52 0.92
CA HIS A 41 3.77 15.50 0.81
C HIS A 41 3.33 14.14 1.37
N HIS A 42 2.78 14.08 2.59
CA HIS A 42 2.44 12.81 3.22
C HIS A 42 1.35 12.04 2.46
N ALA A 43 0.34 12.74 1.95
CA ALA A 43 -0.68 12.16 1.08
C ALA A 43 -0.07 11.69 -0.25
N GLY A 44 0.81 12.50 -0.84
CA GLY A 44 1.59 12.17 -2.04
C GLY A 44 2.39 10.88 -1.87
N ILE A 45 3.22 10.80 -0.82
CA ILE A 45 4.02 9.62 -0.47
C ILE A 45 3.13 8.38 -0.31
N HIS A 46 1.99 8.50 0.37
CA HIS A 46 1.06 7.40 0.52
C HIS A 46 0.52 6.90 -0.83
N GLN A 47 0.11 7.82 -1.71
CA GLN A 47 -0.42 7.49 -3.03
C GLN A 47 0.66 6.95 -3.97
N ALA A 48 1.87 7.52 -3.97
CA ALA A 48 3.04 7.02 -4.69
C ALA A 48 3.34 5.57 -4.31
N ARG A 49 3.36 5.26 -3.01
CA ARG A 49 3.51 3.87 -2.53
C ARG A 49 2.38 2.96 -3.00
N LYS A 50 1.13 3.43 -3.06
CA LYS A 50 0.00 2.64 -3.60
C LYS A 50 0.22 2.34 -5.08
N SER A 51 0.60 3.35 -5.86
CA SER A 51 0.93 3.22 -7.27
C SER A 51 2.02 2.18 -7.52
N LEU A 52 3.18 2.29 -6.85
CA LEU A 52 4.26 1.31 -6.96
C LEU A 52 3.79 -0.12 -6.65
N ARG A 53 3.00 -0.31 -5.59
CA ARG A 53 2.46 -1.64 -5.26
C ARG A 53 1.47 -2.16 -6.31
N ARG A 54 0.68 -1.30 -6.94
CA ARG A 54 -0.25 -1.66 -8.01
C ARG A 54 0.49 -2.04 -9.31
N THR A 55 1.52 -1.30 -9.71
CA THR A 55 2.41 -1.66 -10.83
C THR A 55 3.00 -3.06 -10.60
N ARG A 56 3.49 -3.33 -9.39
CA ARG A 56 4.03 -4.65 -9.02
C ARG A 56 2.97 -5.76 -9.02
N ALA A 57 1.72 -5.43 -8.66
CA ALA A 57 0.62 -6.38 -8.75
C ALA A 57 0.30 -6.74 -10.22
N ALA A 58 0.32 -5.75 -11.12
CA ALA A 58 0.17 -5.97 -12.56
C ALA A 58 1.31 -6.83 -13.13
N LEU A 59 2.57 -6.55 -12.80
CA LEU A 59 3.70 -7.41 -13.19
C LEU A 59 3.52 -8.86 -12.70
N ALA A 60 3.03 -9.05 -11.48
CA ALA A 60 2.77 -10.38 -10.92
C ALA A 60 1.63 -11.15 -11.62
N LEU A 61 0.76 -10.48 -12.39
CA LEU A 61 -0.28 -11.11 -13.21
C LEU A 61 0.27 -11.73 -14.50
N THR A 62 1.51 -11.44 -14.88
CA THR A 62 2.10 -11.91 -16.14
C THR A 62 2.68 -13.32 -16.06
N ASP A 63 2.61 -13.98 -14.91
CA ASP A 63 3.18 -15.33 -14.68
C ASP A 63 4.63 -15.52 -15.15
N GLY A 64 5.46 -14.48 -15.05
CA GLY A 64 6.86 -14.56 -15.47
C GLY A 64 7.05 -14.62 -16.99
N ARG A 65 5.99 -14.49 -17.81
CA ARG A 65 6.07 -14.47 -19.28
C ARG A 65 6.92 -13.32 -19.83
N LEU A 66 7.07 -12.25 -19.06
CA LEU A 66 7.94 -11.11 -19.39
C LEU A 66 9.43 -11.37 -19.09
N GLY A 67 9.76 -12.51 -18.49
CA GLY A 67 11.14 -12.97 -18.25
C GLY A 67 11.89 -12.20 -17.17
N VAL A 68 13.20 -12.48 -17.07
CA VAL A 68 14.10 -11.99 -16.02
C VAL A 68 14.15 -10.46 -15.91
N ARG A 69 13.96 -9.74 -17.02
CA ARG A 69 13.91 -8.26 -17.02
C ARG A 69 12.75 -7.74 -16.17
N ALA A 70 11.59 -8.37 -16.23
CA ALA A 70 10.43 -8.00 -15.42
C ALA A 70 10.63 -8.32 -13.94
N GLU A 71 11.31 -9.43 -13.62
CA GLU A 71 11.63 -9.77 -12.22
C GLU A 71 12.62 -8.78 -11.60
N ARG A 72 13.64 -8.36 -12.37
CA ARG A 72 14.57 -7.30 -11.97
C ARG A 72 13.81 -6.00 -11.72
N LEU A 73 12.87 -5.65 -12.61
CA LEU A 73 12.02 -4.47 -12.45
C LEU A 73 11.14 -4.56 -11.18
N ASP A 74 10.49 -5.69 -10.89
CA ASP A 74 9.71 -5.85 -9.64
C ASP A 74 10.58 -5.64 -8.40
N ARG A 75 11.85 -6.11 -8.42
CA ARG A 75 12.80 -5.89 -7.33
C ARG A 75 13.16 -4.41 -7.15
N ARG A 76 13.42 -3.70 -8.25
CA ARG A 76 13.68 -2.24 -8.22
C ARG A 76 12.46 -1.48 -7.67
N LEU A 77 11.27 -1.74 -8.20
CA LEU A 77 10.02 -1.14 -7.70
C LEU A 77 9.77 -1.47 -6.21
N LYS A 78 10.18 -2.66 -5.75
CA LYS A 78 10.12 -3.02 -4.33
C LYS A 78 11.08 -2.19 -3.49
N GLN A 79 12.28 -1.89 -3.99
CA GLN A 79 13.26 -1.03 -3.32
C GLN A 79 12.76 0.42 -3.26
N GLU A 80 12.23 0.99 -4.34
CA GLU A 80 11.65 2.34 -4.32
C GLU A 80 10.41 2.41 -3.41
N CYS A 81 9.61 1.33 -3.36
CA CYS A 81 8.54 1.26 -2.39
C CYS A 81 9.09 1.16 -0.96
N ARG A 82 10.27 0.58 -0.72
CA ARG A 82 10.86 0.48 0.61
C ARG A 82 11.43 1.80 1.10
N SER A 83 12.11 2.57 0.24
CA SER A 83 12.70 3.87 0.60
C SER A 83 11.67 4.85 1.17
N LEU A 84 10.42 4.78 0.73
CA LEU A 84 9.32 5.61 1.24
C LEU A 84 8.66 5.09 2.54
N SER A 85 9.17 4.00 3.16
CA SER A 85 8.41 3.31 4.24
C SER A 85 8.43 4.07 5.54
N GLU A 86 9.59 4.54 5.95
CA GLU A 86 9.74 5.30 7.19
C GLU A 86 8.83 6.55 7.20
N LEU A 87 8.87 7.34 6.11
CA LEU A 87 8.00 8.52 5.96
C LEU A 87 6.50 8.17 6.03
N ARG A 88 6.09 7.06 5.40
CA ARG A 88 4.69 6.61 5.45
C ARG A 88 4.31 6.11 6.83
N ASP A 89 5.20 5.36 7.48
CA ASP A 89 4.95 4.72 8.77
C ASP A 89 4.83 5.79 9.86
N ALA A 90 5.66 6.85 9.81
CA ALA A 90 5.51 8.02 10.68
C ALA A 90 4.12 8.69 10.54
N GLN A 91 3.63 8.90 9.31
CA GLN A 91 2.26 9.39 9.11
C GLN A 91 1.21 8.35 9.53
N ALA A 92 1.47 7.05 9.35
CA ALA A 92 0.52 5.99 9.69
C ALA A 92 0.25 5.93 11.19
N VAL A 93 1.27 6.19 12.01
CA VAL A 93 1.13 6.31 13.46
C VAL A 93 0.15 7.43 13.82
N LEU A 94 0.22 8.60 13.18
CA LEU A 94 -0.73 9.69 13.39
C LEU A 94 -2.14 9.34 12.93
N ASP A 95 -2.28 8.71 11.75
CA ASP A 95 -3.57 8.24 11.25
C ASP A 95 -4.21 7.25 12.25
N THR A 96 -3.39 6.37 12.83
CA THR A 96 -3.79 5.38 13.83
C THR A 96 -4.20 6.04 15.14
N LEU A 97 -3.44 7.02 15.63
CA LEU A 97 -3.79 7.80 16.83
C LEU A 97 -5.12 8.51 16.64
N ALA A 98 -5.35 9.14 15.48
CA ALA A 98 -6.60 9.82 15.17
C ALA A 98 -7.79 8.85 15.17
N ARG A 99 -7.63 7.67 14.55
CA ARG A 99 -8.65 6.62 14.58
C ARG A 99 -8.88 6.08 15.99
N ALA A 100 -7.82 5.84 16.76
CA ALA A 100 -7.93 5.33 18.13
C ALA A 100 -8.68 6.32 19.01
N ARG A 101 -8.33 7.62 18.91
CA ARG A 101 -9.06 8.70 19.57
C ARG A 101 -10.53 8.69 19.18
N ALA A 102 -10.88 8.56 17.90
CA ALA A 102 -12.28 8.51 17.46
C ALA A 102 -13.07 7.32 18.04
N THR A 103 -12.41 6.19 18.27
CA THR A 103 -13.03 5.00 18.88
C THR A 103 -13.18 5.10 20.42
N MET A 104 -12.44 6.01 21.08
CA MET A 104 -12.52 6.15 22.54
C MET A 104 -13.87 6.73 23.00
N PRO A 105 -14.39 6.28 24.16
CA PRO A 105 -15.54 6.92 24.80
C PRO A 105 -15.35 8.42 24.96
N THR A 106 -16.43 9.20 24.81
CA THR A 106 -16.38 10.67 24.86
C THR A 106 -15.82 11.19 26.19
N ALA A 107 -16.14 10.55 27.32
CA ALA A 107 -15.59 10.91 28.62
C ALA A 107 -14.05 10.75 28.66
N ALA A 108 -13.53 9.61 28.19
CA ALA A 108 -12.09 9.36 28.11
C ALA A 108 -11.38 10.36 27.19
N ARG A 109 -11.96 10.67 26.02
CA ARG A 109 -11.42 11.70 25.11
C ARG A 109 -11.33 13.09 25.74
N ARG A 110 -12.31 13.46 26.57
CA ARG A 110 -12.35 14.75 27.26
C ARG A 110 -11.31 14.81 28.37
N MET A 111 -11.22 13.73 29.16
CA MET A 111 -10.28 13.61 30.28
C MET A 111 -8.83 13.63 29.80
N LEU A 112 -8.51 12.92 28.72
CA LEU A 112 -7.16 12.77 28.18
C LEU A 112 -6.81 13.80 27.08
N ARG A 113 -7.55 14.91 26.99
CA ARG A 113 -7.41 15.84 25.86
C ARG A 113 -5.99 16.36 25.75
N THR A 114 -5.43 16.83 26.86
CA THR A 114 -4.11 17.45 26.92
C THR A 114 -3.01 16.46 26.56
N GLU A 115 -3.08 15.25 27.09
CA GLU A 115 -2.11 14.17 26.85
C GLU A 115 -2.17 13.70 25.39
N LEU A 116 -3.38 13.52 24.84
CA LEU A 116 -3.58 13.14 23.44
C LEU A 116 -3.07 14.22 22.48
N ASP A 117 -3.29 15.49 22.80
CA ASP A 117 -2.81 16.61 21.97
C ASP A 117 -1.28 16.75 22.07
N ALA A 118 -0.68 16.56 23.25
CA ALA A 118 0.77 16.56 23.45
C ALA A 118 1.45 15.42 22.67
N VAL A 119 0.96 14.18 22.81
CA VAL A 119 1.48 13.01 22.08
C VAL A 119 1.33 13.20 20.57
N ARG A 120 0.19 13.73 20.10
CA ARG A 120 -0.01 14.04 18.67
C ARG A 120 1.02 15.04 18.18
N SER A 121 1.26 16.13 18.91
CA SER A 121 2.23 17.16 18.53
C SER A 121 3.65 16.61 18.46
N ALA A 122 4.06 15.77 19.42
CA ALA A 122 5.39 15.12 19.38
C ALA A 122 5.54 14.15 18.20
N LEU A 123 4.51 13.36 17.88
CA LEU A 123 4.50 12.49 16.70
C LEU A 123 4.52 13.28 15.40
N GLN A 124 3.83 14.43 15.33
CA GLN A 124 3.88 15.35 14.20
C GLN A 124 5.29 15.91 14.01
N ALA A 125 5.91 16.42 15.08
CA ALA A 125 7.28 16.93 15.04
C ALA A 125 8.28 15.87 14.56
N ARG A 126 8.19 14.63 15.07
CA ARG A 126 9.03 13.52 14.60
C ARG A 126 8.82 13.20 13.12
N ARG A 127 7.57 13.13 12.66
CA ARG A 127 7.25 12.90 11.24
C ARG A 127 7.79 14.03 10.36
N ASP A 128 7.64 15.28 10.78
CA ASP A 128 8.07 16.45 10.01
C ASP A 128 9.60 16.54 9.96
N ALA A 129 10.30 16.19 11.05
CA ALA A 129 11.75 16.06 11.06
C ALA A 129 12.25 14.98 10.09
N LEU A 130 11.63 13.79 10.08
CA LEU A 130 11.97 12.73 9.12
C LEU A 130 11.76 13.15 7.67
N LEU A 131 10.67 13.89 7.40
CA LEU A 131 10.43 14.43 6.06
C LEU A 131 11.50 15.47 5.69
N ALA A 132 11.81 16.41 6.58
CA ALA A 132 12.83 17.42 6.35
C ALA A 132 14.21 16.79 6.09
N GLU A 133 14.60 15.78 6.87
CA GLU A 133 15.85 15.03 6.67
C GLU A 133 15.88 14.29 5.32
N SER A 134 14.74 13.71 4.91
CA SER A 134 14.63 13.07 3.60
C SER A 134 14.74 14.07 2.46
N LEU A 135 14.10 15.25 2.58
CA LEU A 135 14.13 16.30 1.57
C LEU A 135 15.50 17.00 1.51
N ALA A 136 16.23 17.06 2.63
CA ALA A 136 17.60 17.56 2.63
C ALA A 136 18.55 16.66 1.82
N ARG A 137 18.31 15.35 1.80
CA ARG A 137 19.09 14.38 1.01
C ARG A 137 18.65 14.26 -0.45
N ASP A 138 17.35 14.35 -0.70
CA ASP A 138 16.75 14.21 -2.02
C ASP A 138 15.68 15.30 -2.19
N PRO A 139 16.09 16.54 -2.51
CA PRO A 139 15.18 17.67 -2.68
C PRO A 139 14.06 17.32 -3.66
N GLU A 140 12.82 17.63 -3.28
CA GLU A 140 11.61 17.31 -4.08
C GLU A 140 11.52 15.85 -4.58
N PHE A 141 12.24 14.93 -3.93
CA PHE A 141 12.40 13.54 -4.34
C PHE A 141 12.91 13.36 -5.78
N GLU A 142 13.75 14.27 -6.29
CA GLU A 142 14.26 14.26 -7.67
C GLU A 142 14.93 12.93 -8.04
N SER A 143 15.88 12.47 -7.24
CA SER A 143 16.62 11.22 -7.49
C SER A 143 15.68 10.02 -7.47
N LEU A 144 14.70 9.99 -6.56
CA LEU A 144 13.67 8.95 -6.54
C LEU A 144 12.77 9.02 -7.80
N ARG A 145 12.38 10.21 -8.23
CA ARG A 145 11.57 10.39 -9.44
C ARG A 145 12.31 9.90 -10.67
N ASP A 146 13.61 10.19 -10.81
CA ASP A 146 14.43 9.69 -11.92
C ASP A 146 14.51 8.16 -11.96
N ARG A 147 14.70 7.52 -10.79
CA ARG A 147 14.66 6.06 -10.71
C ARG A 147 13.31 5.48 -11.10
N VAL A 148 12.21 6.15 -10.76
CA VAL A 148 10.84 5.75 -11.16
C VAL A 148 10.62 5.97 -12.66
N ILE A 149 11.14 7.04 -13.26
CA ILE A 149 11.14 7.28 -14.72
C ILE A 149 11.89 6.14 -15.42
N GLY A 150 13.08 5.77 -14.94
CA GLY A 150 13.83 4.63 -15.47
C GLY A 150 13.05 3.31 -15.37
N CYS A 151 12.32 3.10 -14.27
CA CYS A 151 11.42 1.94 -14.13
C CYS A 151 10.26 1.97 -15.13
N ARG A 152 9.71 3.15 -15.42
CA ARG A 152 8.62 3.36 -16.38
C ARG A 152 9.05 3.02 -17.81
N ILE A 153 10.19 3.54 -18.26
CA ILE A 153 10.75 3.23 -19.59
C ILE A 153 11.02 1.72 -19.71
N GLN A 154 11.63 1.14 -18.67
CA GLN A 154 11.87 -0.31 -18.65
C GLN A 154 10.57 -1.12 -18.68
N LEU A 155 9.50 -0.65 -18.01
CA LEU A 155 8.20 -1.32 -17.99
C LEU A 155 7.57 -1.40 -19.39
N GLU A 156 7.58 -0.29 -20.13
CA GLU A 156 6.99 -0.17 -21.46
C GLU A 156 7.68 -1.08 -22.49
N SER A 157 9.00 -1.23 -22.37
CA SER A 157 9.80 -2.08 -23.28
C SER A 157 9.66 -3.60 -23.06
N LEU A 158 8.90 -4.04 -22.03
CA LEU A 158 8.69 -5.47 -21.80
C LEU A 158 7.77 -6.08 -22.89
N PRO A 159 7.90 -7.39 -23.19
CA PRO A 159 7.15 -8.03 -24.27
C PRO A 159 5.71 -8.36 -23.86
N TRP A 160 4.89 -7.32 -23.56
CA TRP A 160 3.52 -7.45 -23.07
C TRP A 160 2.59 -8.21 -24.02
N GLY A 161 2.86 -8.19 -25.33
CA GLY A 161 2.12 -8.99 -26.31
C GLY A 161 2.18 -10.51 -26.09
N ARG A 162 3.14 -11.00 -25.28
CA ARG A 162 3.23 -12.42 -24.91
C ARG A 162 2.28 -12.84 -23.77
N VAL A 163 1.60 -11.88 -23.14
CA VAL A 163 0.74 -12.14 -21.98
C VAL A 163 -0.71 -12.32 -22.45
N GLY A 164 -1.20 -13.55 -22.34
CA GLY A 164 -2.59 -13.88 -22.63
C GLY A 164 -3.48 -13.95 -21.39
N GLU A 165 -4.78 -14.10 -21.62
CA GLU A 165 -5.77 -14.27 -20.54
C GLU A 165 -5.51 -15.53 -19.69
N ALA A 166 -5.02 -16.61 -20.31
CA ALA A 166 -4.66 -17.85 -19.61
C ALA A 166 -3.54 -17.65 -18.57
N ASP A 167 -2.52 -16.83 -18.90
CA ASP A 167 -1.42 -16.51 -17.98
C ASP A 167 -1.93 -15.69 -16.79
N ILE A 168 -2.80 -14.72 -17.04
CA ILE A 168 -3.46 -13.90 -16.01
C ILE A 168 -4.27 -14.79 -15.06
N LYS A 169 -5.12 -15.68 -15.61
CA LYS A 169 -5.93 -16.63 -14.84
C LYS A 169 -5.04 -17.56 -14.01
N SER A 170 -3.97 -18.10 -14.59
CA SER A 170 -2.97 -18.91 -13.88
C SER A 170 -2.35 -18.13 -12.71
N ALA A 171 -1.95 -16.87 -12.95
CA ALA A 171 -1.35 -16.03 -11.94
C ALA A 171 -2.26 -15.71 -10.76
N LEU A 172 -3.52 -15.42 -11.04
CA LEU A 172 -4.50 -15.19 -10.01
C LEU A 172 -4.75 -16.45 -9.18
N LYS A 173 -4.90 -17.63 -9.82
CA LYS A 173 -5.03 -18.92 -9.14
C LYS A 173 -3.85 -19.22 -8.22
N ARG A 174 -2.62 -18.96 -8.67
CA ARG A 174 -1.40 -19.13 -7.86
C ARG A 174 -1.35 -18.15 -6.69
N SER A 175 -1.71 -16.88 -6.91
CA SER A 175 -1.80 -15.91 -5.82
C SER A 175 -2.85 -16.29 -4.77
N ALA A 176 -4.04 -16.73 -5.18
CA ALA A 176 -5.09 -17.20 -4.27
C ALA A 176 -4.64 -18.43 -3.46
N ARG A 177 -3.96 -19.40 -4.10
CA ARG A 177 -3.38 -20.56 -3.41
C ARG A 177 -2.36 -20.15 -2.35
N ARG A 178 -1.48 -19.18 -2.66
CA ARG A 178 -0.51 -18.64 -1.70
C ARG A 178 -1.17 -17.91 -0.54
N VAL A 179 -2.29 -17.22 -0.77
CA VAL A 179 -3.09 -16.61 0.32
C VAL A 179 -3.63 -17.68 1.25
N ARG A 180 -4.28 -18.73 0.71
CA ARG A 180 -4.84 -19.82 1.54
C ARG A 180 -3.78 -20.49 2.40
N ARG A 181 -2.66 -20.90 1.80
CA ARG A 181 -1.53 -21.48 2.56
C ARG A 181 -1.01 -20.58 3.67
N ALA A 182 -0.94 -19.27 3.42
CA ALA A 182 -0.51 -18.31 4.42
C ALA A 182 -1.54 -18.14 5.54
N ALA A 183 -2.84 -18.20 5.21
CA ALA A 183 -3.92 -18.17 6.19
C ALA A 183 -3.84 -19.41 7.08
N ASP A 184 -3.62 -20.59 6.50
CA ASP A 184 -3.51 -21.84 7.26
C ASP A 184 -2.30 -21.80 8.22
N SER A 185 -1.14 -21.34 7.75
CA SER A 185 0.05 -21.15 8.61
C SER A 185 -0.18 -20.12 9.72
N ALA A 186 -0.84 -19.02 9.42
CA ALA A 186 -1.16 -17.99 10.40
C ALA A 186 -2.17 -18.48 11.45
N ARG A 187 -3.17 -19.27 11.04
CA ARG A 187 -4.14 -19.89 11.97
C ARG A 187 -3.48 -20.91 12.90
N ARG A 188 -2.53 -21.71 12.40
CA ARG A 188 -1.84 -22.72 13.21
C ARG A 188 -0.86 -22.14 14.22
N SER A 189 -0.09 -21.12 13.83
CA SER A 189 1.00 -20.58 14.66
C SER A 189 0.57 -19.40 15.52
N GLY A 190 -0.36 -18.56 15.05
CA GLY A 190 -0.66 -17.26 15.68
C GLY A 190 0.50 -16.24 15.61
N GLU A 191 1.62 -16.60 14.99
CA GLU A 191 2.84 -15.80 15.00
C GLU A 191 2.70 -14.51 14.19
N SER A 192 3.25 -13.41 14.74
CA SER A 192 3.19 -12.07 14.14
C SER A 192 3.69 -12.06 12.70
N GLU A 193 4.75 -12.82 12.42
CA GLU A 193 5.30 -12.91 11.07
C GLU A 193 4.40 -13.65 10.09
N GLU A 194 3.75 -14.74 10.49
CA GLU A 194 2.84 -15.48 9.61
C GLU A 194 1.59 -14.66 9.31
N LEU A 195 1.05 -13.97 10.31
CA LEU A 195 -0.03 -13.00 10.14
C LEU A 195 0.38 -11.87 9.18
N HIS A 196 1.60 -11.35 9.32
CA HIS A 196 2.14 -10.35 8.40
C HIS A 196 2.33 -10.91 6.98
N ARG A 197 2.85 -12.14 6.82
CA ARG A 197 2.98 -12.82 5.53
C ARG A 197 1.62 -13.00 4.85
N TRP A 198 0.60 -13.45 5.59
CA TRP A 198 -0.76 -13.62 5.08
C TRP A 198 -1.35 -12.30 4.59
N ARG A 199 -1.33 -11.24 5.41
CA ARG A 199 -1.85 -9.91 5.02
C ARG A 199 -1.17 -9.35 3.77
N ARG A 200 0.16 -9.49 3.66
CA ARG A 200 0.90 -9.03 2.46
C ARG A 200 0.42 -9.73 1.19
N ARG A 201 0.18 -11.04 1.26
CA ARG A 201 -0.29 -11.85 0.12
C ARG A 201 -1.73 -11.49 -0.27
N LEU A 202 -2.59 -11.30 0.72
CA LEU A 202 -3.99 -10.97 0.48
C LEU A 202 -4.16 -9.58 -0.12
N ARG A 203 -3.44 -8.58 0.40
CA ARG A 203 -3.36 -7.25 -0.21
C ARG A 203 -2.91 -7.34 -1.67
N ARG A 204 -1.91 -8.17 -1.98
CA ARG A 204 -1.47 -8.36 -3.36
C ARG A 204 -2.60 -8.89 -4.24
N VAL A 205 -3.35 -9.90 -3.80
CA VAL A 205 -4.52 -10.41 -4.54
C VAL A 205 -5.54 -9.29 -4.78
N GLY A 206 -5.91 -8.52 -3.75
CA GLY A 206 -6.82 -7.38 -3.92
C GLY A 206 -6.30 -6.33 -4.93
N GLN A 207 -4.99 -6.07 -4.93
CA GLN A 207 -4.37 -5.18 -5.93
C GLN A 207 -4.37 -5.76 -7.35
N GLN A 208 -4.22 -7.07 -7.49
CA GLN A 208 -4.31 -7.75 -8.79
C GLN A 208 -5.73 -7.66 -9.36
N LEU A 209 -6.74 -7.88 -8.52
CA LEU A 209 -8.15 -7.77 -8.90
C LEU A 209 -8.52 -6.34 -9.28
N ASN A 210 -8.07 -5.35 -8.50
CA ASN A 210 -8.23 -3.95 -8.83
C ASN A 210 -7.53 -3.59 -10.16
N ALA A 211 -6.33 -4.12 -10.41
CA ALA A 211 -5.63 -3.90 -11.68
C ALA A 211 -6.42 -4.46 -12.87
N LEU A 212 -6.97 -5.67 -12.75
CA LEU A 212 -7.79 -6.28 -13.81
C LEU A 212 -9.06 -5.47 -14.08
N ALA A 213 -9.77 -5.06 -13.03
CA ALA A 213 -10.97 -4.23 -13.17
C ALA A 213 -10.63 -2.87 -13.83
N SER A 214 -9.56 -2.20 -13.38
CA SER A 214 -9.12 -0.92 -13.94
C SER A 214 -8.54 -1.03 -15.36
N ALA A 215 -8.08 -2.21 -15.77
CA ALA A 215 -7.60 -2.48 -17.13
C ALA A 215 -8.73 -2.93 -18.07
N GLY A 216 -9.98 -3.01 -17.62
CA GLY A 216 -11.10 -3.52 -18.42
C GLY A 216 -11.07 -5.05 -18.64
N LEU A 217 -10.30 -5.78 -17.84
CA LEU A 217 -10.10 -7.24 -17.94
C LEU A 217 -10.88 -8.02 -16.85
N GLY A 218 -11.73 -7.34 -16.08
CA GLY A 218 -12.55 -7.97 -15.05
C GLY A 218 -13.90 -8.40 -15.59
N GLN A 219 -14.12 -9.70 -15.80
CA GLN A 219 -15.48 -10.24 -15.86
C GLN A 219 -16.03 -10.43 -14.44
N GLY A 220 -17.18 -9.81 -14.16
CA GLY A 220 -18.18 -10.21 -13.16
C GLY A 220 -17.74 -10.34 -11.70
N ASP A 221 -18.11 -9.33 -10.88
CA ASP A 221 -18.47 -9.28 -9.45
C ASP A 221 -17.89 -10.22 -8.35
N ALA A 222 -17.06 -11.21 -8.65
CA ALA A 222 -16.74 -12.28 -7.72
C ALA A 222 -15.25 -12.37 -7.45
N MET A 223 -14.69 -11.36 -6.76
CA MET A 223 -13.55 -11.53 -5.84
C MET A 223 -13.09 -10.14 -5.38
N SER A 224 -13.78 -9.57 -4.40
CA SER A 224 -13.11 -8.75 -3.39
C SER A 224 -13.20 -9.53 -2.09
N PRO A 225 -12.08 -9.90 -1.45
CA PRO A 225 -12.15 -10.56 -0.14
C PRO A 225 -12.95 -9.67 0.82
N LYS A 226 -13.98 -10.23 1.49
CA LYS A 226 -14.82 -9.48 2.44
C LYS A 226 -13.90 -8.81 3.49
N PRO A 227 -13.90 -7.46 3.64
CA PRO A 227 -12.85 -6.72 4.35
C PRO A 227 -12.77 -6.92 5.88
N THR A 228 -13.82 -7.43 6.51
CA THR A 228 -14.04 -7.23 7.96
C THR A 228 -13.01 -7.88 8.89
N GLN A 229 -12.63 -9.15 8.67
CA GLN A 229 -11.63 -9.82 9.53
C GLN A 229 -10.20 -9.29 9.33
N LEU A 230 -9.91 -8.74 8.16
CA LEU A 230 -8.58 -8.21 7.81
C LEU A 230 -8.39 -6.80 8.33
N ASP A 231 -9.45 -6.02 8.31
CA ASP A 231 -9.47 -4.67 8.86
C ASP A 231 -9.27 -4.72 10.37
N GLN A 232 -9.85 -5.71 11.07
CA GLN A 232 -9.61 -5.94 12.50
C GLN A 232 -8.15 -6.32 12.78
N LEU A 233 -7.58 -7.27 12.04
CA LEU A 233 -6.18 -7.68 12.25
C LEU A 233 -5.19 -6.57 11.88
N ALA A 234 -5.45 -5.83 10.80
CA ALA A 234 -4.67 -4.66 10.43
C ALA A 234 -4.74 -3.60 11.53
N TRP A 235 -5.94 -3.34 12.04
CA TRP A 235 -6.16 -2.39 13.11
C TRP A 235 -5.38 -2.74 14.39
N ARG A 236 -5.42 -3.99 14.84
CA ARG A 236 -4.64 -4.44 16.01
C ARG A 236 -3.14 -4.24 15.84
N GLN A 237 -2.62 -4.49 14.64
CA GLN A 237 -1.21 -4.24 14.36
C GLN A 237 -0.89 -2.74 14.34
N ASP A 238 -1.72 -1.93 13.72
CA ASP A 238 -1.53 -0.48 13.67
C ASP A 238 -1.52 0.08 15.10
N LEU A 239 -2.42 -0.37 15.97
CA LEU A 239 -2.42 -0.05 17.41
C LEU A 239 -1.11 -0.46 18.11
N ARG A 240 -0.56 -1.64 17.82
CA ARG A 240 0.74 -2.06 18.38
C ARG A 240 1.89 -1.17 17.93
N VAL A 241 1.90 -0.76 16.66
CA VAL A 241 2.90 0.18 16.12
C VAL A 241 2.75 1.55 16.79
N LEU A 242 1.51 2.01 17.00
CA LEU A 242 1.24 3.25 17.75
C LEU A 242 1.77 3.16 19.19
N LEU A 243 1.50 2.07 19.91
CA LEU A 243 1.99 1.90 21.29
C LEU A 243 3.53 1.99 21.36
N VAL A 244 4.24 1.31 20.46
CA VAL A 244 5.72 1.39 20.39
C VAL A 244 6.17 2.81 20.04
N ALA A 245 5.49 3.48 19.10
CA ALA A 245 5.85 4.84 18.74
C ALA A 245 5.69 5.80 19.93
N VAL A 246 4.58 5.71 20.66
CA VAL A 246 4.30 6.51 21.86
C VAL A 246 5.33 6.24 22.95
N SER A 247 5.65 4.97 23.23
CA SER A 247 6.60 4.61 24.30
C SER A 247 8.01 5.14 24.08
N THR A 248 8.38 5.44 22.83
CA THR A 248 9.69 6.01 22.45
C THR A 248 9.71 7.55 22.39
N LEU A 249 8.63 8.24 22.77
CA LEU A 249 8.58 9.71 22.78
C LEU A 249 9.24 10.29 24.03
N GLU A 250 10.56 10.41 24.03
CA GLU A 250 11.33 10.96 25.16
C GLU A 250 10.96 12.40 25.53
N SER A 251 10.44 13.18 24.56
CA SER A 251 10.02 14.57 24.76
C SER A 251 8.68 14.76 25.49
N ILE A 252 7.99 13.67 25.81
CA ILE A 252 6.70 13.69 26.54
C ILE A 252 6.90 13.17 27.96
N ASP A 253 6.18 13.71 28.93
CA ASP A 253 6.23 13.21 30.30
C ASP A 253 5.81 11.73 30.39
N PRO A 254 6.52 10.87 31.15
CA PRO A 254 6.18 9.46 31.27
C PRO A 254 4.74 9.18 31.70
N ALA A 255 4.17 9.98 32.61
CA ALA A 255 2.79 9.79 33.05
C ALA A 255 1.79 10.09 31.93
N GLN A 256 2.06 11.13 31.13
CA GLN A 256 1.25 11.45 29.94
C GLN A 256 1.32 10.32 28.89
N ARG A 257 2.52 9.75 28.65
CA ARG A 257 2.67 8.59 27.75
C ARG A 257 1.85 7.40 28.24
N HIS A 258 2.00 7.03 29.52
CA HIS A 258 1.29 5.89 30.10
C HIS A 258 -0.24 6.07 30.05
N ALA A 259 -0.75 7.27 30.27
CA ALA A 259 -2.18 7.56 30.19
C ALA A 259 -2.73 7.33 28.77
N VAL A 260 -2.01 7.80 27.74
CA VAL A 260 -2.39 7.56 26.34
C VAL A 260 -2.26 6.09 25.96
N GLU A 261 -1.18 5.42 26.38
CA GLU A 261 -0.99 3.99 26.12
C GLU A 261 -2.11 3.13 26.74
N ALA A 262 -2.51 3.43 27.98
CA ALA A 262 -3.60 2.74 28.65
C ALA A 262 -4.92 2.90 27.87
N ALA A 263 -5.22 4.11 27.40
CA ALA A 263 -6.40 4.38 26.59
C ALA A 263 -6.36 3.64 25.23
N VAL A 264 -5.20 3.61 24.58
CA VAL A 264 -5.00 2.90 23.31
C VAL A 264 -5.14 1.37 23.50
N ARG A 265 -4.64 0.81 24.61
CA ARG A 265 -4.84 -0.61 24.96
C ARG A 265 -6.31 -0.92 25.22
N ALA A 266 -7.06 -0.03 25.88
CA ALA A 266 -8.50 -0.19 26.07
C ALA A 266 -9.24 -0.26 24.72
N VAL A 267 -8.88 0.59 23.74
CA VAL A 267 -9.42 0.52 22.37
C VAL A 267 -9.07 -0.80 21.68
N ALA A 268 -7.86 -1.32 21.88
CA ALA A 268 -7.44 -2.61 21.34
C ALA A 268 -8.29 -3.77 21.90
N ASN A 269 -8.60 -3.73 23.19
CA ASN A 269 -9.42 -4.73 23.88
C ASN A 269 -10.89 -4.69 23.42
N LEU A 270 -11.47 -3.48 23.29
CA LEU A 270 -12.83 -3.31 22.73
C LEU A 270 -12.94 -3.89 21.31
N SER A 271 -11.91 -3.65 20.49
CA SER A 271 -11.83 -4.18 19.13
C SER A 271 -11.61 -5.69 19.05
N ALA A 272 -11.23 -6.34 20.16
CA ALA A 272 -11.05 -7.80 20.23
C ALA A 272 -12.30 -8.54 20.71
N ALA A 273 -13.26 -7.84 21.34
CA ALA A 273 -14.52 -8.38 21.82
C ALA A 273 -15.67 -8.30 20.80
N SER A 274 -15.42 -7.71 19.60
CA SER A 274 -16.40 -7.51 18.50
C SER A 274 -16.01 -8.30 17.26
#